data_AF-A0A564U893-F1
#
_entry.id   AF-A0A564U893-F1
#
_cell.length_a   1.000
_cell.length_b   1.000
_cell.length_c   1.000
_cell.angle_alpha   90.00
_cell.angle_beta   90.00
_cell.angle_gamma   90.00
#
_symmetry.space_group_name_H-M   'P 1'
#
loop_
_entity.id
_entity.type
_entity.pdbx_description
1 polymer ?
#
loop_
_entity_poly.entity_id
_entity_poly.type
_entity_poly.pdbx_seq_one_letter_code
_entity_poly.pdbx_strand_id
1 'polypeptide(L)'
;MQKFLKKFRQKPLFMLLPSAAAFLILSVLFLHFHQDADQAFSKYTSELFRQEISGNTITLHYTLKNPENYGINNIPISYGQCTTAPGLVRSSVDAERTRLQSHNRTSLSKDNRLTYDVLDNYLTSAYNLAPYTLYEEPLAPLTGTQSQLPVILSEYRFYKISDIDNYLKLLTRTPEYFRSILNFEHTKSESGLFMASYTADSIIKECRDFVNLKESNYLYSSFVERLEELASARDGVLTEKQREAYTRQNNVYIKKYIFPAYEQLISGLSELRSSGKNNNGLCYLPNGRTYYEYLVRSETGSSRSIAELQNLANTQILSDLTVMQRVLTEDFSGSSSVTSDIFSPQGTLLTESDPEKILSTLSGKITKDFPPYPQIHTQIKYVQKSMEDYLSPAFYMIPAIDNTSENVIYINNGHLTDNLSLFTTLAHEGYPGHLYQNVYYASLHPDPIRCVLNYGGYTEGWATYSEMMSYYFSTLTKEQATLFQRNSSVILGLYALADMGIHYDGWKLADAAAFFHTYGITDDATIEDIYDLIIADPANYLKYYIGYLEFLELKKDAVDKWEDNFTQMQFHKAVLDVGPASFDVIRAYLF
;
A
#
# COMPACT_ATOMS: atom_id res chain seq x y z
N MET A 1 -13.51 58.51 75.15
CA MET A 1 -12.57 57.83 76.08
C MET A 1 -11.35 57.41 75.27
N GLN A 2 -10.27 58.20 75.33
CA GLN A 2 -9.06 57.93 76.14
C GLN A 2 -8.22 56.78 75.54
N LYS A 3 -7.06 57.13 74.94
CA LYS A 3 -5.68 56.85 75.47
C LYS A 3 -5.35 55.34 75.43
N PHE A 4 -4.25 54.79 74.91
CA PHE A 4 -2.83 55.16 74.95
C PHE A 4 -2.07 54.04 74.18
N LEU A 5 -1.25 54.35 73.17
CA LEU A 5 0.23 54.18 73.12
C LEU A 5 0.89 52.80 73.40
N LYS A 6 1.73 52.42 72.40
CA LYS A 6 2.94 51.55 72.38
C LYS A 6 2.73 50.02 72.30
N LYS A 7 3.35 49.31 71.36
CA LYS A 7 4.80 49.33 71.06
C LYS A 7 5.15 48.85 69.62
N PHE A 8 6.16 49.50 69.04
CA PHE A 8 6.83 49.26 67.76
C PHE A 8 7.51 47.89 67.62
N ARG A 9 7.53 47.32 66.40
CA ARG A 9 8.76 47.02 65.62
C ARG A 9 8.47 46.48 64.19
N GLN A 10 8.81 47.32 63.19
CA GLN A 10 9.43 47.03 61.88
C GLN A 10 9.04 45.76 61.09
N LYS A 11 8.47 45.94 59.87
CA LYS A 11 9.14 45.75 58.55
C LYS A 11 8.18 46.01 57.36
N PRO A 12 8.70 46.33 56.16
CA PRO A 12 7.93 46.95 55.09
C PRO A 12 7.19 45.93 54.21
N LEU A 13 6.10 46.43 53.63
CA LEU A 13 5.38 45.93 52.47
C LEU A 13 6.37 45.65 51.32
N PHE A 14 6.60 44.38 50.98
CA PHE A 14 7.24 44.00 49.71
C PHE A 14 6.15 43.66 48.70
N MET A 15 6.17 44.36 47.57
CA MET A 15 5.35 44.09 46.40
C MET A 15 5.59 42.64 45.93
N LEU A 16 4.52 41.84 45.92
CA LEU A 16 4.47 40.57 45.18
C LEU A 16 3.83 40.86 43.82
N LEU A 17 4.65 41.11 42.81
CA LEU A 17 4.27 40.97 41.40
C LEU A 17 5.53 40.73 40.54
N PRO A 18 5.93 39.45 40.37
CA PRO A 18 6.64 39.06 39.16
C PRO A 18 6.14 37.72 38.58
N SER A 19 4.87 37.34 38.75
CA SER A 19 4.36 36.06 38.24
C SER A 19 4.02 36.09 36.74
N ALA A 20 3.48 37.20 36.22
CA ALA A 20 3.08 37.27 34.80
C ALA A 20 4.28 37.33 33.84
N ALA A 21 5.35 38.05 34.20
CA ALA A 21 6.55 38.17 33.36
C ALA A 21 7.40 36.88 33.35
N ALA A 22 7.47 36.15 34.47
CA ALA A 22 8.14 34.85 34.52
C ALA A 22 7.40 33.80 33.69
N PHE A 23 6.06 33.79 33.71
CA PHE A 23 5.26 32.92 32.83
C PHE A 23 5.42 33.28 31.36
N LEU A 24 5.52 34.57 31.01
CA LEU A 24 5.73 35.01 29.62
C LEU A 24 7.14 34.68 29.12
N ILE A 25 8.16 34.80 29.97
CA ILE A 25 9.54 34.44 29.62
C ILE A 25 9.69 32.91 29.53
N LEU A 26 9.07 32.15 30.44
CA LEU A 26 9.02 30.70 30.37
C LEU A 26 8.24 30.22 29.15
N SER A 27 7.12 30.86 28.80
CA SER A 27 6.36 30.49 27.60
C SER A 27 7.11 30.85 26.32
N VAL A 28 7.80 31.99 26.27
CA VAL A 28 8.63 32.38 25.12
C VAL A 28 9.86 31.47 25.00
N LEU A 29 10.54 31.13 26.09
CA LEU A 29 11.67 30.18 26.08
C LEU A 29 11.21 28.77 25.71
N PHE A 30 10.04 28.34 26.19
CA PHE A 30 9.44 27.06 25.85
C PHE A 30 9.03 27.02 24.38
N LEU A 31 8.40 28.07 23.86
CA LEU A 31 8.10 28.23 22.43
C LEU A 31 9.38 28.26 21.58
N HIS A 32 10.43 28.96 22.01
CA HIS A 32 11.68 29.06 21.26
C HIS A 32 12.46 27.74 21.26
N PHE A 33 12.48 27.02 22.38
CA PHE A 33 13.14 25.71 22.49
C PHE A 33 12.39 24.63 21.69
N HIS A 34 11.05 24.64 21.72
CA HIS A 34 10.23 23.80 20.85
C HIS A 34 10.42 24.13 19.38
N GLN A 35 10.45 25.42 19.02
CA GLN A 35 10.68 25.86 17.64
C GLN A 35 12.05 25.41 17.10
N ASP A 36 13.08 25.38 17.95
CA ASP A 36 14.41 24.86 17.60
C ASP A 36 14.40 23.33 17.44
N ALA A 37 13.72 22.60 18.33
CA ALA A 37 13.58 21.14 18.24
C ALA A 37 12.78 20.69 17.00
N ASP A 38 11.65 21.35 16.72
CA ASP A 38 10.83 21.10 15.54
C ASP A 38 11.61 21.43 14.25
N GLN A 39 12.33 22.54 14.21
CA GLN A 39 13.15 22.91 13.04
C GLN A 39 14.28 21.90 12.79
N ALA A 40 14.96 21.44 13.85
CA ALA A 40 16.00 20.42 13.74
C ALA A 40 15.43 19.08 13.24
N PHE A 41 14.25 18.68 13.74
CA PHE A 41 13.60 17.45 13.31
C PHE A 41 13.10 17.53 11.86
N SER A 42 12.45 18.62 11.46
CA SER A 42 11.99 18.82 10.07
C SER A 42 13.16 18.89 9.08
N LYS A 43 14.34 19.40 9.51
CA LYS A 43 15.55 19.31 8.70
C LYS A 43 16.00 17.86 8.52
N TYR A 44 15.98 17.07 9.59
CA TYR A 44 16.30 15.66 9.55
C TYR A 44 15.36 14.87 8.63
N THR A 45 14.04 15.03 8.76
CA THR A 45 13.06 14.34 7.90
C THR A 45 13.19 14.74 6.44
N SER A 46 13.47 16.03 6.16
CA SER A 46 13.77 16.50 4.81
C SER A 46 15.05 15.90 4.22
N GLU A 47 16.10 15.72 5.01
CA GLU A 47 17.33 15.02 4.59
C GLU A 47 17.05 13.53 4.29
N LEU A 48 16.34 12.86 5.19
CA LEU A 48 15.95 11.45 5.02
C LEU A 48 15.08 11.26 3.77
N PHE A 49 14.03 12.09 3.59
CA PHE A 49 13.16 12.03 2.41
C PHE A 49 13.95 12.11 1.11
N ARG A 50 14.89 13.08 1.02
CA ARG A 50 15.75 13.23 -0.15
C ARG A 50 16.61 12.00 -0.36
N GLN A 51 17.18 11.42 0.71
CA GLN A 51 17.99 10.21 0.62
C GLN A 51 17.18 9.02 0.09
N GLU A 52 15.99 8.78 0.64
CA GLU A 52 15.13 7.65 0.27
C GLU A 52 14.76 7.66 -1.22
N ILE A 53 14.29 8.80 -1.73
CA ILE A 53 13.82 8.87 -3.12
C ILE A 53 14.95 9.04 -4.14
N SER A 54 16.16 9.42 -3.71
CA SER A 54 17.28 9.65 -4.64
C SER A 54 18.00 8.37 -5.07
N GLY A 55 17.75 7.24 -4.40
CA GLY A 55 18.42 5.96 -4.70
C GLY A 55 17.94 5.28 -5.98
N ASN A 56 16.74 5.63 -6.46
CA ASN A 56 16.07 4.97 -7.57
C ASN A 56 15.33 5.98 -8.45
N THR A 57 15.61 5.97 -9.76
CA THR A 57 14.99 6.88 -10.73
C THR A 57 13.48 6.69 -10.84
N ILE A 58 12.99 5.45 -10.76
CA ILE A 58 11.55 5.17 -10.74
C ILE A 58 10.92 5.80 -9.50
N THR A 59 11.45 5.51 -8.31
CA THR A 59 10.94 6.07 -7.05
C THR A 59 10.90 7.60 -7.10
N LEU A 60 12.00 8.23 -7.54
CA LEU A 60 12.06 9.68 -7.68
C LEU A 60 10.97 10.22 -8.61
N HIS A 61 10.85 9.64 -9.81
CA HIS A 61 9.95 10.12 -10.86
C HIS A 61 8.48 9.99 -10.48
N TYR A 62 8.12 8.90 -9.79
CA TYR A 62 6.75 8.70 -9.31
C TYR A 62 6.44 9.47 -8.03
N THR A 63 7.45 9.81 -7.23
CA THR A 63 7.24 10.63 -6.01
C THR A 63 7.15 12.11 -6.33
N LEU A 64 7.99 12.62 -7.25
CA LEU A 64 8.14 14.05 -7.53
C LEU A 64 8.11 14.36 -9.02
N LYS A 65 7.22 15.27 -9.41
CA LYS A 65 7.21 15.89 -10.74
C LYS A 65 8.37 16.88 -10.91
N ASN A 66 8.68 17.66 -9.88
CA ASN A 66 9.74 18.68 -9.89
C ASN A 66 10.73 18.46 -8.72
N PRO A 67 11.65 17.48 -8.83
CA PRO A 67 12.66 17.20 -7.80
C PRO A 67 13.50 18.42 -7.36
N GLU A 68 13.73 19.35 -8.26
CA GLU A 68 14.47 20.59 -8.01
C GLU A 68 13.88 21.44 -6.88
N ASN A 69 12.55 21.40 -6.69
CA ASN A 69 11.85 22.12 -5.61
C ASN A 69 12.21 21.55 -4.22
N TYR A 70 12.72 20.33 -4.18
CA TYR A 70 13.19 19.65 -2.98
C TYR A 70 14.72 19.66 -2.88
N GLY A 71 15.41 20.46 -3.72
CA GLY A 71 16.87 20.55 -3.74
C GLY A 71 17.55 19.32 -4.35
N ILE A 72 16.79 18.47 -5.05
CA ILE A 72 17.29 17.27 -5.70
C ILE A 72 17.66 17.59 -7.14
N ASN A 73 18.94 17.43 -7.49
CA ASN A 73 19.45 17.76 -8.81
C ASN A 73 20.46 16.71 -9.29
N ASN A 74 20.46 16.42 -10.60
CA ASN A 74 21.49 15.64 -11.27
C ASN A 74 21.77 14.25 -10.65
N ILE A 75 20.72 13.51 -10.29
CA ILE A 75 20.86 12.15 -9.76
C ILE A 75 21.27 11.18 -10.87
N PRO A 76 22.19 10.22 -10.60
CA PRO A 76 22.50 9.14 -11.52
C PRO A 76 21.27 8.28 -11.86
N ILE A 77 21.07 7.97 -13.15
CA ILE A 77 19.99 7.07 -13.58
C ILE A 77 20.27 5.63 -13.12
N SER A 78 19.38 5.08 -12.31
CA SER A 78 19.50 3.77 -11.67
C SER A 78 18.14 3.19 -11.27
N TYR A 79 18.00 1.86 -11.33
CA TYR A 79 16.89 1.14 -10.68
C TYR A 79 17.17 0.81 -9.20
N GLY A 80 18.36 1.14 -8.70
CA GLY A 80 18.89 0.57 -7.47
C GLY A 80 19.51 -0.81 -7.72
N GLN A 81 19.76 -1.55 -6.63
CA GLN A 81 20.33 -2.90 -6.67
C GLN A 81 19.77 -3.73 -5.51
N CYS A 82 19.58 -5.03 -5.72
CA CYS A 82 19.28 -5.96 -4.64
C CYS A 82 20.53 -6.21 -3.80
N THR A 83 20.41 -6.10 -2.48
CA THR A 83 21.50 -6.36 -1.53
C THR A 83 21.41 -7.77 -0.99
N THR A 84 22.54 -8.47 -0.93
CA THR A 84 22.64 -9.83 -0.36
C THR A 84 23.27 -9.84 1.03
N ALA A 85 23.43 -8.67 1.64
CA ALA A 85 24.17 -8.49 2.88
C ALA A 85 23.27 -8.00 4.03
N PRO A 86 22.60 -8.92 4.77
CA PRO A 86 21.79 -8.60 5.94
C PRO A 86 22.48 -7.67 6.94
N GLY A 87 23.79 -7.86 7.14
CA GLY A 87 24.60 -7.03 8.05
C GLY A 87 24.70 -5.56 7.61
N LEU A 88 24.76 -5.29 6.30
CA LEU A 88 24.77 -3.92 5.77
C LEU A 88 23.39 -3.27 5.92
N VAL A 89 22.31 -4.01 5.60
CA VAL A 89 20.93 -3.55 5.79
C VAL A 89 20.69 -3.18 7.25
N ARG A 90 21.01 -4.11 8.16
CA ARG A 90 20.82 -3.91 9.60
C ARG A 90 21.63 -2.72 10.12
N SER A 91 22.89 -2.59 9.71
CA SER A 91 23.74 -1.47 10.16
C SER A 91 23.23 -0.13 9.64
N SER A 92 22.73 -0.08 8.41
CA SER A 92 22.14 1.13 7.82
C SER A 92 20.88 1.55 8.58
N VAL A 93 19.97 0.60 8.83
CA VAL A 93 18.73 0.88 9.58
C VAL A 93 19.03 1.27 11.03
N ASP A 94 19.99 0.61 11.69
CA ASP A 94 20.38 0.93 13.08
C ASP A 94 20.99 2.34 13.21
N ALA A 95 21.80 2.73 12.22
CA ALA A 95 22.35 4.08 12.14
C ALA A 95 21.22 5.13 12.02
N GLU A 96 20.22 4.87 11.17
CA GLU A 96 19.08 5.78 11.00
C GLU A 96 18.17 5.81 12.25
N ARG A 97 17.96 4.67 12.92
CA ARG A 97 17.27 4.62 14.23
C ARG A 97 17.98 5.46 15.27
N THR A 98 19.31 5.34 15.34
CA THR A 98 20.13 6.13 16.28
C THR A 98 20.01 7.63 15.96
N ARG A 99 19.99 7.99 14.68
CA ARG A 99 19.81 9.38 14.22
C ARG A 99 18.44 9.91 14.59
N LEU A 100 17.37 9.15 14.36
CA LEU A 100 16.00 9.48 14.81
C LEU A 100 15.95 9.70 16.33
N GLN A 101 16.47 8.75 17.09
CA GLN A 101 16.43 8.75 18.56
C GLN A 101 17.28 9.86 19.20
N SER A 102 18.16 10.51 18.44
CA SER A 102 18.88 11.71 18.88
C SER A 102 17.96 12.93 19.04
N HIS A 103 16.77 12.91 18.43
CA HIS A 103 15.76 13.95 18.59
C HIS A 103 14.87 13.66 19.80
N ASN A 104 14.71 14.64 20.69
CA ASN A 104 13.87 14.48 21.87
C ASN A 104 12.38 14.53 21.51
N ARG A 105 11.75 13.36 21.40
CA ARG A 105 10.31 13.16 21.14
C ARG A 105 9.37 14.05 21.96
N THR A 106 9.64 14.28 23.26
CA THR A 106 8.73 15.07 24.12
C THR A 106 8.80 16.57 23.84
N SER A 107 9.86 17.00 23.14
CA SER A 107 10.08 18.40 22.74
C SER A 107 9.55 18.70 21.34
N LEU A 108 8.90 17.74 20.67
CA LEU A 108 8.32 17.94 19.34
C LEU A 108 6.86 18.41 19.45
N SER A 109 6.44 19.22 18.46
CA SER A 109 5.02 19.49 18.21
C SER A 109 4.22 18.20 17.98
N LYS A 110 2.88 18.28 18.03
CA LYS A 110 2.02 17.10 17.82
C LYS A 110 2.31 16.41 16.48
N ASP A 111 2.47 17.20 15.41
CA ASP A 111 2.64 16.68 14.05
C ASP A 111 4.03 16.07 13.87
N ASN A 112 5.10 16.73 14.35
CA ASN A 112 6.44 16.16 14.32
C ASN A 112 6.58 14.94 15.24
N ARG A 113 5.87 14.90 16.36
CA ARG A 113 5.83 13.72 17.22
C ARG A 113 5.12 12.55 16.54
N LEU A 114 4.06 12.81 15.77
CA LEU A 114 3.41 11.79 14.95
C LEU A 114 4.39 11.25 13.89
N THR A 115 5.04 12.14 13.14
CA THR A 115 6.07 11.73 12.16
C THR A 115 7.20 10.94 12.82
N TYR A 116 7.64 11.35 14.02
CA TYR A 116 8.63 10.60 14.81
C TYR A 116 8.14 9.19 15.13
N ASP A 117 6.92 9.05 15.65
CA ASP A 117 6.36 7.74 16.06
C ASP A 117 6.18 6.79 14.87
N VAL A 118 5.76 7.34 13.72
CA VAL A 118 5.66 6.59 12.47
C VAL A 118 7.05 6.13 12.01
N LEU A 119 8.05 7.01 12.00
CA LEU A 119 9.43 6.64 11.64
C LEU A 119 10.05 5.62 12.59
N ASP A 120 9.85 5.78 13.90
CA ASP A 120 10.38 4.83 14.89
C ASP A 120 9.75 3.44 14.71
N ASN A 121 8.45 3.39 14.45
CA ASN A 121 7.74 2.17 14.12
C ASN A 121 8.26 1.53 12.82
N TYR A 122 8.36 2.32 11.74
CA TYR A 122 8.84 1.86 10.44
C TYR A 122 10.27 1.31 10.52
N LEU A 123 11.19 2.08 11.11
CA LEU A 123 12.59 1.69 11.23
C LEU A 123 12.78 0.50 12.18
N THR A 124 11.93 0.36 13.20
CA THR A 124 11.93 -0.83 14.06
C THR A 124 11.47 -2.08 13.31
N SER A 125 10.43 -1.99 12.48
CA SER A 125 10.03 -3.09 11.60
C SER A 125 11.15 -3.47 10.62
N ALA A 126 11.76 -2.48 9.95
CA ALA A 126 12.89 -2.70 9.04
C ALA A 126 14.09 -3.33 9.76
N TYR A 127 14.39 -2.91 10.99
CA TYR A 127 15.49 -3.49 11.79
C TYR A 127 15.24 -4.95 12.14
N ASN A 128 14.00 -5.31 12.46
CA ASN A 128 13.62 -6.69 12.79
C ASN A 128 13.61 -7.60 11.55
N LEU A 129 13.29 -7.06 10.38
CA LEU A 129 13.34 -7.77 9.10
C LEU A 129 14.75 -7.87 8.52
N ALA A 130 15.66 -6.96 8.84
CA ALA A 130 17.01 -6.93 8.27
C ALA A 130 17.83 -8.25 8.38
N PRO A 131 17.74 -9.06 9.45
CA PRO A 131 18.38 -10.38 9.50
C PRO A 131 17.86 -11.37 8.45
N TYR A 132 16.67 -11.11 7.90
CA TYR A 132 15.94 -11.94 6.96
C TYR A 132 15.98 -11.39 5.53
N THR A 133 16.92 -10.51 5.17
CA THR A 133 17.00 -9.95 3.80
C THR A 133 16.94 -11.01 2.69
N LEU A 134 17.51 -12.20 2.88
CA LEU A 134 17.45 -13.28 1.87
C LEU A 134 16.10 -14.01 1.80
N TYR A 135 15.14 -13.68 2.68
CA TYR A 135 13.76 -14.16 2.62
C TYR A 135 12.87 -13.28 1.74
N GLU A 136 13.33 -12.10 1.34
CA GLU A 136 12.59 -11.25 0.40
C GLU A 136 12.41 -11.98 -0.94
N GLU A 137 11.27 -11.73 -1.59
CA GLU A 137 10.93 -12.25 -2.91
C GLU A 137 10.95 -11.09 -3.92
N PRO A 138 12.12 -10.69 -4.47
CA PRO A 138 12.16 -9.64 -5.49
C PRO A 138 11.47 -10.06 -6.79
N LEU A 139 11.25 -11.37 -6.96
CA LEU A 139 10.50 -12.00 -8.03
C LEU A 139 9.39 -12.86 -7.40
N ALA A 140 8.15 -12.59 -7.80
CA ALA A 140 6.95 -13.29 -7.35
C ALA A 140 5.88 -13.15 -8.45
N PRO A 141 4.98 -14.13 -8.64
CA PRO A 141 3.99 -14.10 -9.73
C PRO A 141 3.12 -12.84 -9.76
N LEU A 142 2.69 -12.33 -8.58
CA LEU A 142 1.85 -11.13 -8.52
C LEU A 142 2.67 -9.86 -8.32
N THR A 143 3.53 -9.86 -7.31
CA THR A 143 4.17 -8.64 -6.80
C THR A 143 5.60 -8.42 -7.29
N GLY A 144 6.13 -9.37 -8.07
CA GLY A 144 7.53 -9.39 -8.49
C GLY A 144 7.94 -8.28 -9.44
N THR A 145 9.23 -7.98 -9.45
CA THR A 145 9.82 -6.97 -10.34
C THR A 145 9.54 -7.28 -11.82
N GLN A 146 9.52 -8.56 -12.21
CA GLN A 146 9.32 -8.96 -13.59
C GLN A 146 7.92 -8.63 -14.12
N SER A 147 6.90 -8.63 -13.25
CA SER A 147 5.51 -8.32 -13.59
C SER A 147 5.25 -6.82 -13.53
N GLN A 148 5.78 -6.14 -12.50
CA GLN A 148 5.52 -4.72 -12.23
C GLN A 148 6.34 -3.77 -13.11
N LEU A 149 7.62 -4.08 -13.38
CA LEU A 149 8.51 -3.17 -14.09
C LEU A 149 7.99 -2.77 -15.48
N PRO A 150 7.45 -3.68 -16.31
CA PRO A 150 6.86 -3.32 -17.59
C PRO A 150 5.71 -2.31 -17.48
N VAL A 151 4.84 -2.44 -16.47
CA VAL A 151 3.73 -1.50 -16.20
C VAL A 151 4.27 -0.12 -15.83
N ILE A 152 5.23 -0.09 -14.91
CA ILE A 152 5.90 1.14 -14.49
C ILE A 152 6.58 1.82 -15.69
N LEU A 153 7.24 1.05 -16.56
CA LEU A 153 7.86 1.60 -17.75
C LEU A 153 6.83 2.09 -18.77
N SER A 154 5.66 1.44 -18.92
CA SER A 154 4.59 1.96 -19.79
C SER A 154 3.94 3.22 -19.26
N GLU A 155 4.01 3.47 -17.95
CA GLU A 155 3.37 4.61 -17.29
C GLU A 155 4.33 5.74 -16.87
N TYR A 156 5.63 5.57 -17.09
CA TYR A 156 6.64 6.60 -16.85
C TYR A 156 6.29 7.91 -17.59
N ARG A 157 5.77 8.91 -16.87
CA ARG A 157 5.21 10.12 -17.49
C ARG A 157 6.29 11.03 -18.09
N PHE A 158 6.04 11.60 -19.28
CA PHE A 158 6.92 12.59 -19.89
C PHE A 158 6.38 14.00 -19.64
N TYR A 159 6.93 14.70 -18.65
CA TYR A 159 6.60 16.11 -18.38
C TYR A 159 7.45 17.06 -19.22
N LYS A 160 8.67 16.65 -19.56
CA LYS A 160 9.67 17.42 -20.34
C LYS A 160 10.55 16.49 -21.17
N ILE A 161 11.27 17.03 -22.16
CA ILE A 161 12.17 16.23 -23.04
C ILE A 161 13.16 15.40 -22.24
N SER A 162 13.72 15.95 -21.15
CA SER A 162 14.69 15.23 -20.32
C SER A 162 14.15 13.93 -19.74
N ASP A 163 12.84 13.81 -19.56
CA ASP A 163 12.21 12.60 -19.03
C ASP A 163 12.27 11.46 -20.05
N ILE A 164 12.15 11.78 -21.35
CA ILE A 164 12.35 10.82 -22.44
C ILE A 164 13.80 10.32 -22.43
N ASP A 165 14.75 11.23 -22.31
CA ASP A 165 16.18 10.87 -22.28
C ASP A 165 16.51 10.03 -21.03
N ASN A 166 15.91 10.34 -19.88
CA ASN A 166 16.07 9.59 -18.64
C ASN A 166 15.45 8.20 -18.75
N TYR A 167 14.23 8.08 -19.28
CA TYR A 167 13.57 6.81 -19.57
C TYR A 167 14.43 5.93 -20.48
N LEU A 168 14.93 6.47 -21.60
CA LEU A 168 15.76 5.70 -22.53
C LEU A 168 17.08 5.26 -21.89
N LYS A 169 17.72 6.12 -21.08
CA LYS A 169 18.90 5.73 -20.28
C LYS A 169 18.55 4.63 -19.27
N LEU A 170 17.39 4.70 -18.65
CA LEU A 170 16.92 3.73 -17.67
C LEU A 170 16.73 2.35 -18.32
N LEU A 171 16.18 2.27 -19.55
CA LEU A 171 16.11 1.00 -20.29
C LEU A 171 17.49 0.34 -20.44
N THR A 172 18.56 1.13 -20.64
CA THR A 172 19.93 0.60 -20.74
C THR A 172 20.48 0.02 -19.43
N ARG A 173 19.87 0.34 -18.28
CA ARG A 173 20.24 -0.18 -16.95
C ARG A 173 19.56 -1.48 -16.59
N THR A 174 18.50 -1.88 -17.31
CA THR A 174 17.73 -3.09 -17.02
C THR A 174 18.58 -4.36 -16.95
N PRO A 175 19.55 -4.60 -17.86
CA PRO A 175 20.41 -5.78 -17.76
C PRO A 175 21.31 -5.82 -16.52
N GLU A 176 21.74 -4.67 -16.01
CA GLU A 176 22.54 -4.59 -14.79
C GLU A 176 21.67 -4.86 -13.56
N TYR A 177 20.47 -4.27 -13.53
CA TYR A 177 19.52 -4.46 -12.46
C TYR A 177 19.06 -5.92 -12.33
N PHE A 178 18.69 -6.56 -13.44
CA PHE A 178 18.30 -7.98 -13.44
C PHE A 178 19.45 -8.91 -13.08
N ARG A 179 20.70 -8.53 -13.39
CA ARG A 179 21.87 -9.26 -12.88
C ARG A 179 22.02 -9.13 -11.38
N SER A 180 21.69 -7.99 -10.79
CA SER A 180 21.67 -7.83 -9.33
C SER A 180 20.61 -8.71 -8.68
N ILE A 181 19.43 -8.85 -9.30
CA ILE A 181 18.37 -9.77 -8.87
C ILE A 181 18.84 -11.22 -8.98
N LEU A 182 19.43 -11.63 -10.11
CA LEU A 182 19.98 -12.99 -10.25
C LEU A 182 21.07 -13.28 -9.23
N ASN A 183 21.96 -12.33 -8.94
CA ASN A 183 22.96 -12.49 -7.89
C ASN A 183 22.31 -12.69 -6.50
N PHE A 184 21.20 -11.98 -6.24
CA PHE A 184 20.40 -12.19 -5.06
C PHE A 184 19.80 -13.60 -5.02
N GLU A 185 19.15 -14.05 -6.11
CA GLU A 185 18.58 -15.39 -6.23
C GLU A 185 19.62 -16.51 -6.08
N HIS A 186 20.81 -16.35 -6.67
CA HIS A 186 21.92 -17.28 -6.48
C HIS A 186 22.33 -17.36 -5.00
N THR A 187 22.48 -16.22 -4.32
CA THR A 187 22.85 -16.18 -2.89
C THR A 187 21.76 -16.79 -2.00
N LYS A 188 20.50 -16.50 -2.32
CA LYS A 188 19.31 -17.06 -1.67
C LYS A 188 19.27 -18.58 -1.84
N SER A 189 19.56 -19.06 -3.05
CA SER A 189 19.70 -20.49 -3.36
C SER A 189 20.84 -21.18 -2.61
N GLU A 190 22.03 -20.58 -2.55
CA GLU A 190 23.15 -21.09 -1.76
C GLU A 190 22.81 -21.21 -0.26
N SER A 191 21.93 -20.33 0.22
CA SER A 191 21.42 -20.33 1.59
C SER A 191 20.27 -21.32 1.83
N GLY A 192 19.85 -22.06 0.79
CA GLY A 192 18.75 -23.02 0.86
C GLY A 192 17.35 -22.39 0.93
N LEU A 193 17.23 -21.12 0.54
CA LEU A 193 16.00 -20.31 0.64
C LEU A 193 15.33 -20.08 -0.72
N PHE A 194 15.82 -20.68 -1.81
CA PHE A 194 15.23 -20.48 -3.13
C PHE A 194 13.77 -20.94 -3.18
N MET A 195 12.97 -20.23 -3.96
CA MET A 195 11.54 -20.48 -4.17
C MET A 195 11.25 -21.90 -4.67
N ALA A 196 10.00 -22.32 -4.51
CA ALA A 196 9.53 -23.60 -5.02
C ALA A 196 9.67 -23.69 -6.55
N SER A 197 9.84 -24.89 -7.09
CA SER A 197 10.07 -25.06 -8.53
C SER A 197 8.88 -24.62 -9.38
N TYR A 198 7.65 -24.75 -8.88
CA TYR A 198 6.46 -24.29 -9.58
C TYR A 198 6.38 -22.75 -9.60
N THR A 199 6.79 -22.07 -8.53
CA THR A 199 6.90 -20.60 -8.51
C THR A 199 7.91 -20.12 -9.54
N ALA A 200 9.09 -20.77 -9.59
CA ALA A 200 10.10 -20.48 -10.61
C ALA A 200 9.56 -20.75 -12.03
N ASP A 201 8.80 -21.83 -12.23
CA ASP A 201 8.18 -22.14 -13.53
C ASP A 201 7.16 -21.06 -13.95
N SER A 202 6.33 -20.59 -13.03
CA SER A 202 5.37 -19.51 -13.29
C SER A 202 6.07 -18.22 -13.70
N ILE A 203 7.11 -17.80 -12.96
CA ILE A 203 7.91 -16.61 -13.28
C ILE A 203 8.64 -16.76 -14.62
N ILE A 204 9.23 -17.93 -14.89
CA ILE A 204 9.88 -18.24 -16.17
C ILE A 204 8.87 -18.16 -17.32
N LYS A 205 7.68 -18.73 -17.15
CA LYS A 205 6.61 -18.70 -18.15
C LYS A 205 6.19 -17.26 -18.42
N GLU A 206 5.94 -16.47 -17.38
CA GLU A 206 5.58 -15.05 -17.49
C GLU A 206 6.63 -14.27 -18.29
N CYS A 207 7.92 -14.45 -17.96
CA CYS A 207 9.02 -13.81 -18.67
C CYS A 207 9.06 -14.23 -20.15
N ARG A 208 8.82 -15.52 -20.44
CA ARG A 208 8.76 -16.03 -21.83
C ARG A 208 7.59 -15.41 -22.59
N ASP A 209 6.42 -15.33 -21.96
CA ASP A 209 5.23 -14.74 -22.58
C ASP A 209 5.48 -13.25 -22.89
N PHE A 210 6.10 -12.51 -21.95
CA PHE A 210 6.50 -11.11 -22.16
C PHE A 210 7.47 -10.94 -23.34
N VAL A 211 8.51 -11.79 -23.46
CA VAL A 211 9.46 -11.75 -24.58
C VAL A 211 8.80 -12.16 -25.90
N ASN A 212 7.88 -13.12 -25.86
CA ASN A 212 7.15 -13.62 -27.03
C ASN A 212 6.20 -12.59 -27.64
N LEU A 213 5.80 -11.54 -26.90
CA LEU A 213 5.05 -10.41 -27.44
C LEU A 213 5.77 -9.76 -28.62
N LYS A 214 7.12 -9.74 -28.64
CA LYS A 214 7.93 -9.17 -29.73
C LYS A 214 7.41 -7.79 -30.13
N GLU A 215 7.03 -7.57 -31.38
CA GLU A 215 6.52 -6.27 -31.88
C GLU A 215 5.14 -5.88 -31.31
N SER A 216 4.41 -6.83 -30.73
CA SER A 216 3.13 -6.59 -30.04
C SER A 216 3.29 -6.15 -28.59
N ASN A 217 4.53 -5.96 -28.11
CA ASN A 217 4.78 -5.50 -26.75
C ASN A 217 4.29 -4.05 -26.56
N TYR A 218 3.57 -3.79 -25.47
CA TYR A 218 2.92 -2.50 -25.23
C TYR A 218 3.91 -1.37 -24.88
N LEU A 219 5.16 -1.68 -24.55
CA LEU A 219 6.20 -0.65 -24.37
C LEU A 219 6.50 0.11 -25.66
N TYR A 220 6.09 -0.42 -26.83
CA TYR A 220 6.13 0.30 -28.09
C TYR A 220 4.97 1.30 -28.21
N SER A 221 3.73 0.85 -28.04
CA SER A 221 2.52 1.68 -28.20
C SER A 221 2.43 2.76 -27.12
N SER A 222 2.61 2.41 -25.85
CA SER A 222 2.57 3.34 -24.71
C SER A 222 3.64 4.43 -24.82
N PHE A 223 4.80 4.14 -25.41
CA PHE A 223 5.84 5.14 -25.62
C PHE A 223 5.41 6.18 -26.66
N VAL A 224 4.80 5.74 -27.78
CA VAL A 224 4.28 6.65 -28.81
C VAL A 224 3.16 7.53 -28.25
N GLU A 225 2.21 6.93 -27.52
CA GLU A 225 1.11 7.65 -26.88
C GLU A 225 1.62 8.77 -25.96
N ARG A 226 2.59 8.48 -25.07
CA ARG A 226 3.17 9.48 -24.17
C ARG A 226 3.96 10.58 -24.90
N LEU A 227 4.57 10.27 -26.06
CA LEU A 227 5.19 11.30 -26.90
C LEU A 227 4.14 12.23 -27.54
N GLU A 228 2.98 11.69 -27.93
CA GLU A 228 1.86 12.46 -28.47
C GLU A 228 1.21 13.33 -27.38
N GLU A 229 1.04 12.80 -26.17
CA GLU A 229 0.56 13.55 -25.00
C GLU A 229 1.49 14.76 -24.72
N LEU A 230 2.82 14.54 -24.65
CA LEU A 230 3.79 15.63 -24.43
C LEU A 230 3.81 16.64 -25.59
N ALA A 231 3.67 16.17 -26.84
CA ALA A 231 3.63 17.06 -27.99
C ALA A 231 2.35 17.93 -28.04
N SER A 232 1.26 17.41 -27.49
CA SER A 232 -0.04 18.09 -27.43
C SER A 232 -0.17 19.02 -26.21
N ALA A 233 0.62 18.78 -25.15
CA ALA A 233 0.73 19.68 -24.02
C ALA A 233 1.31 21.03 -24.46
N ARG A 234 0.68 22.14 -24.02
CA ARG A 234 0.96 23.52 -24.44
C ARG A 234 2.48 23.79 -24.47
N ASP A 235 2.97 24.07 -25.68
CA ASP A 235 4.31 24.56 -26.09
C ASP A 235 4.98 23.71 -27.20
N GLY A 236 4.36 22.63 -27.68
CA GLY A 236 4.80 21.96 -28.93
C GLY A 236 6.27 21.54 -28.89
N VAL A 237 6.73 21.07 -27.73
CA VAL A 237 8.14 20.92 -27.38
C VAL A 237 8.84 19.85 -28.25
N LEU A 238 8.08 18.89 -28.80
CA LEU A 238 8.59 17.88 -29.73
C LEU A 238 8.09 18.07 -31.17
N THR A 239 9.03 18.17 -32.10
CA THR A 239 8.76 18.06 -33.55
C THR A 239 8.45 16.61 -33.94
N GLU A 240 7.74 16.40 -35.05
CA GLU A 240 7.50 15.07 -35.63
C GLU A 240 8.81 14.29 -35.82
N LYS A 241 9.83 14.95 -36.37
CA LYS A 241 11.15 14.34 -36.58
C LYS A 241 11.81 13.86 -35.28
N GLN A 242 11.64 14.61 -34.19
CA GLN A 242 12.12 14.18 -32.87
C GLN A 242 11.32 13.00 -32.34
N ARG A 243 9.98 13.02 -32.46
CA ARG A 243 9.14 11.88 -32.06
C ARG A 243 9.54 10.60 -32.80
N GLU A 244 9.64 10.65 -34.12
CA GLU A 244 10.09 9.50 -34.90
C GLU A 244 11.49 9.00 -34.49
N ALA A 245 12.41 9.92 -34.18
CA ALA A 245 13.76 9.56 -33.75
C ALA A 245 13.74 8.84 -32.39
N TYR A 246 12.99 9.38 -31.43
CA TYR A 246 12.80 8.76 -30.12
C TYR A 246 12.08 7.41 -30.21
N THR A 247 11.03 7.30 -31.03
CA THR A 247 10.34 6.03 -31.27
C THR A 247 11.30 4.99 -31.84
N ARG A 248 12.09 5.33 -32.88
CA ARG A 248 13.10 4.40 -33.39
C ARG A 248 14.12 3.98 -32.32
N GLN A 249 14.56 4.92 -31.48
CA GLN A 249 15.51 4.64 -30.42
C GLN A 249 14.92 3.73 -29.33
N ASN A 250 13.71 4.00 -28.85
CA ASN A 250 12.97 3.13 -27.92
C ASN A 250 12.87 1.73 -28.50
N ASN A 251 12.53 1.61 -29.79
CA ASN A 251 12.35 0.31 -30.40
C ASN A 251 13.65 -0.51 -30.43
N VAL A 252 14.78 0.15 -30.71
CA VAL A 252 16.10 -0.48 -30.63
C VAL A 252 16.42 -0.86 -29.19
N TYR A 253 16.10 -0.03 -28.21
CA TYR A 253 16.46 -0.25 -26.81
C TYR A 253 15.65 -1.37 -26.15
N ILE A 254 14.36 -1.51 -26.48
CA ILE A 254 13.56 -2.66 -26.04
C ILE A 254 14.20 -3.98 -26.53
N LYS A 255 14.55 -4.05 -27.82
CA LYS A 255 15.17 -5.25 -28.42
C LYS A 255 16.58 -5.51 -27.90
N LYS A 256 17.32 -4.47 -27.53
CA LYS A 256 18.74 -4.56 -27.14
C LYS A 256 18.94 -4.76 -25.63
N TYR A 257 18.05 -4.21 -24.80
CA TYR A 257 18.24 -4.16 -23.35
C TYR A 257 17.10 -4.82 -22.57
N ILE A 258 15.84 -4.65 -23.00
CA ILE A 258 14.69 -5.19 -22.25
C ILE A 258 14.52 -6.69 -22.50
N PHE A 259 14.24 -7.11 -23.74
CA PHE A 259 14.06 -8.54 -24.02
C PHE A 259 15.27 -9.39 -23.63
N PRO A 260 16.52 -8.98 -23.91
CA PRO A 260 17.69 -9.75 -23.46
C PRO A 260 17.87 -9.80 -21.94
N ALA A 261 17.35 -8.82 -21.18
CA ALA A 261 17.37 -8.89 -19.72
C ALA A 261 16.35 -9.94 -19.21
N TYR A 262 15.14 -9.98 -19.78
CA TYR A 262 14.16 -11.03 -19.46
C TYR A 262 14.66 -12.43 -19.85
N GLU A 263 15.34 -12.57 -20.99
CA GLU A 263 16.01 -13.83 -21.38
C GLU A 263 17.11 -14.22 -20.37
N GLN A 264 17.83 -13.25 -19.80
CA GLN A 264 18.78 -13.51 -18.71
C GLN A 264 18.07 -14.03 -17.45
N LEU A 265 16.94 -13.42 -17.06
CA LEU A 265 16.14 -13.93 -15.93
C LEU A 265 15.66 -15.36 -16.19
N ILE A 266 15.11 -15.64 -17.38
CA ILE A 266 14.67 -16.97 -17.79
C ILE A 266 15.81 -17.98 -17.63
N SER A 267 17.00 -17.67 -18.14
CA SER A 267 18.16 -18.56 -18.05
C SER A 267 18.61 -18.78 -16.61
N GLY A 268 18.77 -17.71 -15.82
CA GLY A 268 19.25 -17.80 -14.44
C GLY A 268 18.29 -18.53 -13.52
N LEU A 269 16.98 -18.25 -13.64
CA LEU A 269 15.96 -18.99 -12.91
C LEU A 269 15.87 -20.45 -13.36
N SER A 270 16.02 -20.74 -14.65
CA SER A 270 16.03 -22.13 -15.14
C SER A 270 17.20 -22.93 -14.56
N GLU A 271 18.36 -22.30 -14.37
CA GLU A 271 19.52 -22.90 -13.70
C GLU A 271 19.24 -23.19 -12.23
N LEU A 272 18.62 -22.23 -11.53
CA LEU A 272 18.28 -22.34 -10.10
C LEU A 272 17.04 -23.20 -9.83
N ARG A 273 16.19 -23.46 -10.82
CA ARG A 273 14.88 -24.12 -10.68
C ARG A 273 14.88 -25.36 -9.77
N SER A 274 15.93 -26.17 -9.84
CA SER A 274 16.04 -27.43 -9.08
C SER A 274 16.67 -27.29 -7.68
N SER A 275 17.16 -26.10 -7.32
CA SER A 275 17.77 -25.83 -6.03
C SER A 275 16.73 -25.59 -4.93
N GLY A 276 15.53 -25.10 -5.27
CA GLY A 276 14.41 -24.95 -4.36
C GLY A 276 14.00 -26.29 -3.73
N LYS A 277 13.96 -26.33 -2.39
CA LYS A 277 13.64 -27.56 -1.62
C LYS A 277 12.38 -27.47 -0.77
N ASN A 278 11.83 -26.26 -0.60
CA ASN A 278 10.60 -26.05 0.15
C ASN A 278 9.43 -25.82 -0.81
N ASN A 279 8.42 -26.69 -0.75
CA ASN A 279 7.17 -26.56 -1.52
C ASN A 279 5.97 -26.25 -0.60
N ASN A 280 6.22 -25.82 0.63
CA ASN A 280 5.20 -25.50 1.62
C ASN A 280 5.46 -24.08 2.18
N GLY A 281 4.69 -23.67 3.19
CA GLY A 281 4.84 -22.35 3.79
C GLY A 281 6.19 -22.06 4.44
N LEU A 282 6.35 -20.81 4.86
CA LEU A 282 7.61 -20.26 5.38
C LEU A 282 8.10 -21.00 6.63
N CYS A 283 7.22 -21.53 7.48
CA CYS A 283 7.60 -22.28 8.69
C CYS A 283 8.51 -23.48 8.43
N TYR A 284 8.58 -23.99 7.20
CA TYR A 284 9.49 -25.07 6.80
C TYR A 284 10.92 -24.58 6.49
N LEU A 285 11.17 -23.27 6.47
CA LEU A 285 12.49 -22.65 6.34
C LEU A 285 13.14 -22.34 7.72
N PRO A 286 14.48 -22.22 7.79
CA PRO A 286 15.18 -21.91 9.05
C PRO A 286 14.79 -20.56 9.68
N ASN A 287 14.09 -20.56 10.82
CA ASN A 287 13.51 -19.36 11.45
C ASN A 287 12.33 -18.74 10.68
N GLY A 288 11.70 -19.49 9.77
CA GLY A 288 10.64 -18.96 8.91
C GLY A 288 9.37 -18.53 9.64
N ARG A 289 9.04 -19.13 10.80
CA ARG A 289 7.94 -18.63 11.66
C ARG A 289 8.20 -17.22 12.19
N THR A 290 9.41 -16.98 12.70
CA THR A 290 9.79 -15.66 13.23
C THR A 290 9.86 -14.61 12.11
N TYR A 291 10.37 -14.98 10.94
CA TYR A 291 10.28 -14.12 9.76
C TYR A 291 8.83 -13.77 9.44
N TYR A 292 7.95 -14.78 9.37
CA TYR A 292 6.54 -14.58 9.06
C TYR A 292 5.83 -13.69 10.09
N GLU A 293 6.12 -13.83 11.38
CA GLU A 293 5.61 -12.92 12.43
C GLU A 293 5.99 -11.45 12.16
N TYR A 294 7.25 -11.18 11.78
CA TYR A 294 7.69 -9.83 11.42
C TYR A 294 7.10 -9.34 10.11
N LEU A 295 6.99 -10.21 9.11
CA LEU A 295 6.38 -9.91 7.82
C LEU A 295 4.91 -9.52 7.99
N VAL A 296 4.13 -10.33 8.71
CA VAL A 296 2.72 -10.04 9.00
C VAL A 296 2.57 -8.72 9.75
N ARG A 297 3.41 -8.45 10.76
CA ARG A 297 3.39 -7.16 11.47
C ARG A 297 3.69 -5.98 10.54
N SER A 298 4.64 -6.13 9.62
CA SER A 298 5.02 -5.09 8.66
C SER A 298 3.92 -4.85 7.62
N GLU A 299 3.41 -5.91 7.00
CA GLU A 299 2.41 -5.84 5.94
C GLU A 299 1.05 -5.36 6.46
N THR A 300 0.62 -5.83 7.63
CA THR A 300 -0.70 -5.48 8.19
C THR A 300 -0.67 -4.23 9.05
N GLY A 301 0.48 -3.84 9.60
CA GLY A 301 0.56 -2.80 10.61
C GLY A 301 -0.11 -3.16 11.95
N SER A 302 -0.55 -4.42 12.15
CA SER A 302 -1.10 -4.92 13.40
C SER A 302 0.00 -5.47 14.31
N SER A 303 -0.13 -5.24 15.61
CA SER A 303 0.81 -5.74 16.63
C SER A 303 0.42 -7.07 17.26
N ARG A 304 -0.76 -7.59 16.89
CA ARG A 304 -1.30 -8.86 17.36
C ARG A 304 -0.41 -10.03 16.93
N SER A 305 -0.33 -11.05 17.78
CA SER A 305 0.26 -12.34 17.43
C SER A 305 -0.58 -13.06 16.36
N ILE A 306 0.02 -14.02 15.66
CA ILE A 306 -0.68 -14.83 14.64
C ILE A 306 -1.93 -15.50 15.24
N ALA A 307 -1.84 -16.05 16.45
CA ALA A 307 -2.98 -16.66 17.12
C ALA A 307 -4.11 -15.66 17.41
N GLU A 308 -3.78 -14.41 17.78
CA GLU A 308 -4.78 -13.35 17.98
C GLU A 308 -5.42 -12.93 16.65
N LEU A 309 -4.65 -12.88 15.56
CA LEU A 309 -5.15 -12.57 14.22
C LEU A 309 -6.07 -13.68 13.69
N GLN A 310 -5.70 -14.94 13.87
CA GLN A 310 -6.54 -16.09 13.54
C GLN A 310 -7.85 -16.05 14.34
N ASN A 311 -7.79 -15.75 15.64
CA ASN A 311 -8.99 -15.64 16.46
C ASN A 311 -9.89 -14.46 16.02
N LEU A 312 -9.28 -13.31 15.67
CA LEU A 312 -9.99 -12.14 15.17
C LEU A 312 -10.72 -12.46 13.85
N ALA A 313 -10.03 -13.10 12.90
CA ALA A 313 -10.62 -13.53 11.63
C ALA A 313 -11.74 -14.55 11.81
N ASN A 314 -11.51 -15.61 12.58
CA ASN A 314 -12.53 -16.63 12.86
C ASN A 314 -13.78 -16.02 13.52
N THR A 315 -13.60 -15.12 14.48
CA THR A 315 -14.72 -14.43 15.17
C THR A 315 -15.53 -13.60 14.18
N GLN A 316 -14.86 -12.86 13.28
CA GLN A 316 -15.55 -12.06 12.27
C GLN A 316 -16.29 -12.94 11.26
N ILE A 317 -15.68 -14.02 10.75
CA ILE A 317 -16.31 -14.97 9.82
C ILE A 317 -17.57 -15.58 10.45
N LEU A 318 -17.50 -16.06 11.69
CA LEU A 318 -18.66 -16.64 12.38
C LEU A 318 -19.79 -15.61 12.57
N SER A 319 -19.43 -14.36 12.90
CA SER A 319 -20.40 -13.26 12.99
C SER A 319 -21.06 -13.00 11.62
N ASP A 320 -20.27 -12.94 10.56
CA ASP A 320 -20.76 -12.67 9.20
C ASP A 320 -21.69 -13.78 8.71
N LEU A 321 -21.31 -15.04 8.88
CA LEU A 321 -22.15 -16.21 8.55
C LEU A 321 -23.47 -16.20 9.34
N THR A 322 -23.43 -15.84 10.62
CA THR A 322 -24.64 -15.74 11.46
C THR A 322 -25.58 -14.65 10.96
N VAL A 323 -25.04 -13.50 10.55
CA VAL A 323 -25.84 -12.40 9.97
C VAL A 323 -26.43 -12.82 8.63
N MET A 324 -25.64 -13.44 7.76
CA MET A 324 -26.13 -13.95 6.46
C MET A 324 -27.26 -14.96 6.66
N GLN A 325 -27.10 -15.92 7.58
CA GLN A 325 -28.14 -16.89 7.90
C GLN A 325 -29.43 -16.20 8.35
N ARG A 326 -29.34 -15.19 9.23
CA ARG A 326 -30.51 -14.44 9.70
C ARG A 326 -31.23 -13.74 8.55
N VAL A 327 -30.50 -12.96 7.75
CA VAL A 327 -31.06 -12.22 6.61
C VAL A 327 -31.76 -13.16 5.63
N LEU A 328 -31.15 -14.31 5.34
CA LEU A 328 -31.80 -15.34 4.53
C LEU A 328 -33.07 -15.83 5.23
N THR A 329 -33.02 -16.27 6.49
CA THR A 329 -34.22 -16.82 7.15
C THR A 329 -35.38 -15.83 7.36
N GLU A 330 -35.10 -14.53 7.54
CA GLU A 330 -36.12 -13.49 7.72
C GLU A 330 -36.85 -13.15 6.41
N ASP A 331 -36.16 -13.23 5.27
CA ASP A 331 -36.74 -13.03 3.93
C ASP A 331 -37.46 -14.30 3.39
N PHE A 332 -37.20 -15.46 3.98
CA PHE A 332 -37.74 -16.77 3.58
C PHE A 332 -39.26 -16.99 3.87
N SER A 333 -40.02 -15.95 4.20
CA SER A 333 -41.50 -16.04 4.21
C SER A 333 -42.14 -16.03 2.81
N GLY A 334 -41.34 -15.88 1.75
CA GLY A 334 -41.76 -16.14 0.37
C GLY A 334 -40.58 -16.34 -0.58
N SER A 335 -40.53 -17.51 -1.24
CA SER A 335 -39.60 -17.91 -2.32
C SER A 335 -38.40 -18.77 -1.93
N SER A 336 -38.15 -19.78 -2.78
CA SER A 336 -37.34 -20.97 -2.59
C SER A 336 -35.86 -20.82 -2.97
N SER A 337 -34.99 -21.51 -2.22
CA SER A 337 -33.63 -21.96 -2.61
C SER A 337 -32.61 -20.87 -2.98
N VAL A 338 -32.05 -20.20 -1.96
CA VAL A 338 -30.93 -19.26 -2.11
C VAL A 338 -29.69 -19.76 -1.33
N THR A 339 -29.34 -21.04 -1.45
CA THR A 339 -28.15 -21.59 -0.79
C THR A 339 -27.00 -21.92 -1.73
N SER A 340 -27.25 -22.00 -3.05
CA SER A 340 -26.22 -22.24 -4.07
C SER A 340 -25.97 -21.03 -4.99
N ASP A 341 -26.90 -20.07 -5.06
CA ASP A 341 -26.86 -18.97 -6.05
C ASP A 341 -26.30 -17.64 -5.55
N ILE A 342 -26.03 -17.48 -4.25
CA ILE A 342 -25.36 -16.26 -3.73
C ILE A 342 -23.92 -16.15 -4.25
N PHE A 343 -23.31 -17.29 -4.56
CA PHE A 343 -21.94 -17.41 -5.05
C PHE A 343 -21.85 -17.42 -6.60
N SER A 344 -22.97 -17.37 -7.31
CA SER A 344 -23.04 -17.36 -8.78
C SER A 344 -22.89 -15.94 -9.34
N PRO A 345 -22.28 -15.74 -10.54
CA PRO A 345 -22.03 -14.42 -11.12
C PRO A 345 -23.29 -13.53 -11.17
N GLN A 346 -23.18 -12.37 -10.53
CA GLN A 346 -24.28 -11.50 -10.09
C GLN A 346 -24.77 -10.55 -11.20
N GLY A 347 -24.65 -10.99 -12.46
CA GLY A 347 -24.57 -10.19 -13.69
C GLY A 347 -25.75 -9.30 -14.08
N THR A 348 -26.73 -9.03 -13.21
CA THR A 348 -27.90 -8.18 -13.53
C THR A 348 -28.38 -7.28 -12.39
N LEU A 349 -27.71 -7.24 -11.24
CA LEU A 349 -28.20 -6.49 -10.07
C LEU A 349 -28.01 -4.97 -10.17
N LEU A 350 -26.98 -4.53 -10.91
CA LEU A 350 -26.75 -3.13 -11.23
C LEU A 350 -26.81 -2.92 -12.74
N THR A 351 -27.48 -1.84 -13.15
CA THR A 351 -27.63 -1.47 -14.56
C THR A 351 -26.60 -0.45 -15.02
N GLU A 352 -25.99 0.31 -14.09
CA GLU A 352 -24.96 1.28 -14.43
C GLU A 352 -23.62 0.56 -14.66
N SER A 353 -23.01 0.82 -15.81
CA SER A 353 -21.76 0.22 -16.24
C SER A 353 -20.72 1.26 -16.67
N ASP A 354 -21.07 2.55 -16.63
CA ASP A 354 -20.19 3.67 -16.97
C ASP A 354 -19.33 4.06 -15.76
N PRO A 355 -18.00 3.83 -15.80
CA PRO A 355 -17.13 4.10 -14.67
C PRO A 355 -17.16 5.54 -14.17
N GLU A 356 -17.33 6.53 -15.06
CA GLU A 356 -17.37 7.95 -14.66
C GLU A 356 -18.64 8.27 -13.86
N LYS A 357 -19.78 7.70 -14.27
CA LYS A 357 -21.04 7.87 -13.54
C LYS A 357 -21.03 7.14 -12.21
N ILE A 358 -20.39 5.97 -12.13
CA ILE A 358 -20.20 5.25 -10.87
C ILE A 358 -19.37 6.09 -9.91
N LEU A 359 -18.22 6.62 -10.33
CA LEU A 359 -17.38 7.49 -9.49
C LEU A 359 -18.13 8.74 -9.02
N SER A 360 -18.89 9.38 -9.91
CA SER A 360 -19.74 10.53 -9.56
C SER A 360 -20.81 10.17 -8.53
N THR A 361 -21.44 8.99 -8.69
CA THR A 361 -22.43 8.47 -7.74
C THR A 361 -21.80 8.23 -6.37
N LEU A 362 -20.67 7.54 -6.32
CA LEU A 362 -19.92 7.26 -5.10
C LEU A 362 -19.52 8.57 -4.39
N SER A 363 -18.91 9.51 -5.12
CA SER A 363 -18.54 10.84 -4.63
C SER A 363 -19.73 11.58 -3.99
N GLY A 364 -20.91 11.53 -4.59
CA GLY A 364 -22.12 12.14 -4.01
C GLY A 364 -22.60 11.44 -2.73
N LYS A 365 -22.52 10.10 -2.68
CA LYS A 365 -23.03 9.28 -1.57
C LYS A 365 -22.18 9.39 -0.30
N ILE A 366 -20.88 9.60 -0.42
CA ILE A 366 -19.96 9.63 0.73
C ILE A 366 -20.04 10.92 1.57
N THR A 367 -20.64 11.99 1.04
CA THR A 367 -20.61 13.36 1.63
C THR A 367 -21.12 13.48 3.07
N LYS A 368 -21.99 12.57 3.51
CA LYS A 368 -22.51 12.55 4.89
C LYS A 368 -21.54 11.93 5.88
N ASP A 369 -20.79 10.92 5.44
CA ASP A 369 -20.04 10.03 6.32
C ASP A 369 -18.53 10.26 6.24
N PHE A 370 -18.04 11.04 5.28
CA PHE A 370 -16.61 11.27 5.04
C PHE A 370 -16.29 12.77 5.02
N PRO A 371 -15.10 13.19 5.49
CA PRO A 371 -14.75 14.61 5.49
C PRO A 371 -14.61 15.18 4.06
N PRO A 372 -14.81 16.50 3.87
CA PRO A 372 -14.59 17.14 2.58
C PRO A 372 -13.15 16.97 2.08
N TYR A 373 -12.98 16.88 0.77
CA TYR A 373 -11.69 16.70 0.09
C TYR A 373 -11.57 17.70 -1.08
N PRO A 374 -10.34 18.05 -1.51
CA PRO A 374 -10.14 18.89 -2.69
C PRO A 374 -10.79 18.31 -3.94
N GLN A 375 -11.39 19.16 -4.76
CA GLN A 375 -11.87 18.74 -6.08
C GLN A 375 -10.68 18.52 -7.01
N ILE A 376 -10.63 17.36 -7.65
CA ILE A 376 -9.52 16.91 -8.50
C ILE A 376 -10.05 16.47 -9.86
N HIS A 377 -9.14 16.32 -10.83
CA HIS A 377 -9.45 15.66 -12.09
C HIS A 377 -9.09 14.16 -11.98
N THR A 378 -10.08 13.29 -12.23
CA THR A 378 -9.88 11.85 -12.36
C THR A 378 -10.03 11.47 -13.83
N GLN A 379 -9.00 10.87 -14.39
CA GLN A 379 -9.05 10.23 -15.70
C GLN A 379 -9.21 8.72 -15.52
N ILE A 380 -10.09 8.12 -16.33
CA ILE A 380 -10.24 6.67 -16.40
C ILE A 380 -9.48 6.19 -17.63
N LYS A 381 -8.54 5.29 -17.42
CA LYS A 381 -7.79 4.60 -18.48
C LYS A 381 -8.11 3.10 -18.41
N TYR A 382 -7.86 2.41 -19.50
CA TYR A 382 -8.10 0.97 -19.60
C TYR A 382 -6.79 0.24 -19.81
N VAL A 383 -6.65 -0.90 -19.14
CA VAL A 383 -5.54 -1.81 -19.37
C VAL A 383 -5.56 -2.27 -20.83
N GLN A 384 -4.39 -2.28 -21.47
CA GLN A 384 -4.29 -2.75 -22.85
C GLN A 384 -4.59 -4.25 -22.90
N LYS A 385 -5.24 -4.72 -23.97
CA LYS A 385 -5.67 -6.12 -24.16
C LYS A 385 -4.57 -7.15 -23.84
N SER A 386 -3.33 -6.85 -24.19
CA SER A 386 -2.17 -7.74 -23.98
C SER A 386 -1.66 -7.80 -22.54
N MET A 387 -2.15 -6.95 -21.65
CA MET A 387 -1.80 -6.88 -20.23
C MET A 387 -2.93 -7.38 -19.33
N GLU A 388 -4.12 -7.65 -19.88
CA GLU A 388 -5.30 -8.02 -19.09
C GLU A 388 -4.99 -9.20 -18.16
N ASP A 389 -4.39 -10.28 -18.68
CA ASP A 389 -4.12 -11.52 -17.92
C ASP A 389 -3.08 -11.38 -16.77
N TYR A 390 -2.35 -10.26 -16.70
CA TYR A 390 -1.21 -10.08 -15.78
C TYR A 390 -1.42 -8.97 -14.75
N LEU A 391 -2.52 -8.21 -14.84
CA LEU A 391 -2.79 -7.07 -13.96
C LEU A 391 -4.04 -7.26 -13.14
N SER A 392 -4.08 -6.57 -12.00
CA SER A 392 -5.24 -6.48 -11.13
C SER A 392 -6.49 -6.00 -11.88
N PRO A 393 -7.70 -6.30 -11.38
CA PRO A 393 -8.97 -5.85 -11.98
C PRO A 393 -9.08 -4.34 -12.18
N ALA A 394 -8.44 -3.57 -11.30
CA ALA A 394 -8.20 -2.15 -11.45
C ALA A 394 -6.98 -1.76 -10.59
N PHE A 395 -6.49 -0.54 -10.78
CA PHE A 395 -5.52 0.07 -9.88
C PHE A 395 -5.53 1.60 -10.00
N TYR A 396 -5.36 2.28 -8.88
CA TYR A 396 -5.15 3.72 -8.79
C TYR A 396 -3.65 4.06 -8.88
N MET A 397 -3.31 4.92 -9.84
CA MET A 397 -1.95 5.43 -9.97
C MET A 397 -1.78 6.66 -9.08
N ILE A 398 -1.05 6.47 -7.97
CA ILE A 398 -0.72 7.55 -7.03
C ILE A 398 0.04 8.66 -7.76
N PRO A 399 -0.46 9.91 -7.76
CA PRO A 399 0.23 11.02 -8.37
C PRO A 399 1.45 11.44 -7.54
N ALA A 400 2.40 12.09 -8.19
CA ALA A 400 3.50 12.76 -7.50
C ALA A 400 2.96 13.73 -6.43
N ILE A 401 3.64 13.81 -5.29
CA ILE A 401 3.17 14.56 -4.11
C ILE A 401 3.10 16.08 -4.35
N ASP A 402 3.81 16.58 -5.38
CA ASP A 402 3.80 17.96 -5.84
C ASP A 402 2.90 18.16 -7.09
N ASN A 403 2.07 17.17 -7.45
CA ASN A 403 1.14 17.21 -8.57
C ASN A 403 -0.14 16.40 -8.30
N THR A 404 -0.85 16.70 -7.21
CA THR A 404 -2.00 15.91 -6.72
C THR A 404 -3.32 16.12 -7.48
N SER A 405 -3.36 17.06 -8.44
CA SER A 405 -4.59 17.39 -9.19
C SER A 405 -4.96 16.40 -10.28
N GLU A 406 -3.97 15.68 -10.82
CA GLU A 406 -4.12 14.77 -11.97
C GLU A 406 -4.09 13.32 -11.48
N ASN A 407 -5.24 12.66 -11.45
CA ASN A 407 -5.40 11.32 -10.90
C ASN A 407 -5.85 10.35 -11.99
N VAL A 408 -5.35 9.11 -11.95
CA VAL A 408 -5.69 8.10 -12.96
C VAL A 408 -6.12 6.81 -12.27
N ILE A 409 -7.25 6.27 -12.71
CA ILE A 409 -7.70 4.91 -12.37
C ILE A 409 -7.64 4.06 -13.64
N TYR A 410 -6.94 2.93 -13.55
CA TYR A 410 -6.90 1.92 -14.60
C TYR A 410 -7.96 0.86 -14.34
N ILE A 411 -8.70 0.50 -15.39
CA ILE A 411 -9.71 -0.57 -15.35
C ILE A 411 -9.26 -1.70 -16.27
N ASN A 412 -9.24 -2.93 -15.75
CA ASN A 412 -8.93 -4.13 -16.48
C ASN A 412 -10.21 -4.87 -16.88
N ASN A 413 -10.63 -4.71 -18.13
CA ASN A 413 -11.85 -5.32 -18.65
C ASN A 413 -11.78 -6.86 -18.73
N GLY A 414 -10.58 -7.46 -18.68
CA GLY A 414 -10.42 -8.92 -18.69
C GLY A 414 -10.88 -9.60 -17.39
N HIS A 415 -10.90 -8.87 -16.27
CA HIS A 415 -11.16 -9.42 -14.94
C HIS A 415 -12.48 -8.94 -14.31
N LEU A 416 -13.17 -8.00 -14.94
CA LEU A 416 -14.43 -7.47 -14.45
C LEU A 416 -15.60 -8.19 -15.12
N THR A 417 -16.29 -9.02 -14.34
CA THR A 417 -17.31 -9.96 -14.82
C THR A 417 -18.73 -9.37 -14.77
N ASP A 418 -18.97 -8.36 -13.93
CA ASP A 418 -20.27 -7.69 -13.82
C ASP A 418 -20.18 -6.25 -13.27
N ASN A 419 -21.32 -5.55 -13.33
CA ASN A 419 -21.46 -4.16 -12.91
C ASN A 419 -21.31 -3.96 -11.38
N LEU A 420 -21.57 -4.98 -10.56
CA LEU A 420 -21.40 -4.89 -9.11
C LEU A 420 -19.94 -4.99 -8.70
N SER A 421 -19.21 -5.88 -9.37
CA SER A 421 -17.76 -6.01 -9.27
C SER A 421 -17.09 -4.72 -9.73
N LEU A 422 -17.52 -4.13 -10.86
CA LEU A 422 -17.04 -2.81 -11.29
C LEU A 422 -17.35 -1.72 -10.26
N PHE A 423 -18.57 -1.67 -9.71
CA PHE A 423 -18.99 -0.64 -8.75
C PHE A 423 -18.14 -0.68 -7.47
N THR A 424 -17.95 -1.87 -6.90
CA THR A 424 -17.16 -2.07 -5.68
C THR A 424 -15.68 -1.83 -5.92
N THR A 425 -15.14 -2.28 -7.06
CA THR A 425 -13.76 -1.99 -7.49
C THR A 425 -13.52 -0.48 -7.64
N LEU A 426 -14.46 0.28 -8.21
CA LEU A 426 -14.34 1.74 -8.29
C LEU A 426 -14.50 2.43 -6.94
N ALA A 427 -15.15 1.80 -5.96
CA ALA A 427 -15.13 2.30 -4.59
C ALA A 427 -13.79 2.03 -3.89
N HIS A 428 -13.14 0.90 -4.20
CA HIS A 428 -11.80 0.52 -3.74
C HIS A 428 -10.73 1.48 -4.29
N GLU A 429 -10.70 1.69 -5.61
CA GLU A 429 -9.70 2.55 -6.25
C GLU A 429 -10.03 4.04 -6.16
N GLY A 430 -11.32 4.37 -6.18
CA GLY A 430 -11.82 5.74 -6.30
C GLY A 430 -12.34 6.31 -4.98
N TYR A 431 -13.67 6.37 -4.87
CA TYR A 431 -14.36 7.04 -3.76
C TYR A 431 -15.14 6.03 -2.90
N PRO A 432 -14.93 5.96 -1.57
CA PRO A 432 -13.96 6.70 -0.75
C PRO A 432 -12.62 5.97 -0.56
N GLY A 433 -12.24 5.03 -1.43
CA GLY A 433 -11.00 4.24 -1.32
C GLY A 433 -9.70 5.00 -1.63
N HIS A 434 -8.79 4.39 -2.39
CA HIS A 434 -7.41 4.87 -2.55
C HIS A 434 -7.29 6.31 -3.03
N LEU A 435 -7.98 6.69 -4.10
CA LEU A 435 -7.95 8.05 -4.62
C LEU A 435 -8.39 9.05 -3.55
N TYR A 436 -9.53 8.81 -2.92
CA TYR A 436 -10.04 9.69 -1.87
C TYR A 436 -9.09 9.79 -0.68
N GLN A 437 -8.56 8.65 -0.20
CA GLN A 437 -7.60 8.58 0.90
C GLN A 437 -6.35 9.41 0.59
N ASN A 438 -5.79 9.24 -0.61
CA ASN A 438 -4.58 9.94 -1.05
C ASN A 438 -4.83 11.45 -1.19
N VAL A 439 -5.90 11.84 -1.87
CA VAL A 439 -6.25 13.25 -2.12
C VAL A 439 -6.56 13.98 -0.81
N TYR A 440 -7.29 13.34 0.11
CA TYR A 440 -7.53 13.91 1.43
C TYR A 440 -6.22 14.08 2.20
N TYR A 441 -5.41 13.02 2.30
CA TYR A 441 -4.18 13.07 3.10
C TYR A 441 -3.17 14.10 2.55
N ALA A 442 -3.01 14.17 1.22
CA ALA A 442 -2.14 15.15 0.58
C ALA A 442 -2.60 16.60 0.85
N SER A 443 -3.90 16.83 1.03
CA SER A 443 -4.45 18.15 1.38
C SER A 443 -4.10 18.62 2.79
N LEU A 444 -3.64 17.71 3.66
CA LEU A 444 -3.16 18.04 4.99
C LEU A 444 -1.71 18.54 4.99
N HIS A 445 -1.04 18.52 3.83
CA HIS A 445 0.37 18.89 3.68
C HIS A 445 1.29 18.15 4.66
N PRO A 446 1.27 16.80 4.68
CA PRO A 446 2.09 16.02 5.58
C PRO A 446 3.59 16.22 5.30
N ASP A 447 4.43 15.91 6.29
CA ASP A 447 5.88 15.85 6.06
C ASP A 447 6.17 14.88 4.89
N PRO A 448 6.92 15.28 3.85
CA PRO A 448 7.17 14.46 2.67
C PRO A 448 7.69 13.06 2.96
N ILE A 449 8.43 12.86 4.06
CA ILE A 449 8.89 11.52 4.44
C ILE A 449 7.72 10.56 4.64
N ARG A 450 6.59 11.04 5.17
CA ARG A 450 5.41 10.21 5.43
C ARG A 450 4.70 9.72 4.17
N CYS A 451 5.01 10.30 3.01
CA CYS A 451 4.44 9.89 1.73
C CYS A 451 5.20 8.72 1.08
N VAL A 452 6.38 8.36 1.60
CA VAL A 452 7.24 7.30 1.03
C VAL A 452 7.40 6.10 1.96
N LEU A 453 6.77 6.13 3.14
CA LEU A 453 6.73 5.00 4.06
C LEU A 453 5.54 4.10 3.72
N ASN A 454 5.79 2.82 3.49
CA ASN A 454 4.74 1.87 3.13
C ASN A 454 4.04 1.30 4.37
N TYR A 455 2.71 1.37 4.39
CA TYR A 455 1.84 0.76 5.40
C TYR A 455 0.67 0.05 4.70
N GLY A 456 0.95 -1.15 4.18
CA GLY A 456 -0.01 -1.94 3.38
C GLY A 456 -1.37 -2.09 4.06
N GLY A 457 -1.39 -2.50 5.33
CA GLY A 457 -2.65 -2.71 6.06
C GLY A 457 -3.47 -1.46 6.31
N TYR A 458 -2.84 -0.27 6.37
CA TYR A 458 -3.57 0.99 6.41
C TYR A 458 -4.16 1.34 5.04
N THR A 459 -3.37 1.19 3.98
CA THR A 459 -3.74 1.58 2.61
C THR A 459 -4.77 0.63 2.02
N GLU A 460 -4.44 -0.67 1.96
CA GLU A 460 -5.31 -1.73 1.44
C GLU A 460 -6.51 -1.97 2.36
N GLY A 461 -6.28 -1.98 3.68
CA GLY A 461 -7.37 -2.14 4.65
C GLY A 461 -8.41 -1.02 4.58
N TRP A 462 -8.01 0.22 4.29
CA TRP A 462 -8.93 1.34 4.08
C TRP A 462 -9.75 1.17 2.79
N ALA A 463 -9.09 0.77 1.71
CA ALA A 463 -9.74 0.54 0.43
C ALA A 463 -10.72 -0.64 0.52
N THR A 464 -10.35 -1.74 1.17
CA THR A 464 -11.26 -2.86 1.48
C THR A 464 -12.40 -2.42 2.40
N TYR A 465 -12.14 -1.62 3.44
CA TYR A 465 -13.20 -1.06 4.29
C TYR A 465 -14.20 -0.20 3.48
N SER A 466 -13.69 0.60 2.56
CA SER A 466 -14.47 1.47 1.68
C SER A 466 -15.28 0.66 0.67
N GLU A 467 -14.68 -0.37 0.07
CA GLU A 467 -15.31 -1.34 -0.82
C GLU A 467 -16.50 -2.02 -0.12
N MET A 468 -16.28 -2.52 1.09
CA MET A 468 -17.30 -3.19 1.91
C MET A 468 -18.46 -2.24 2.27
N MET A 469 -18.20 -0.95 2.45
CA MET A 469 -19.25 0.04 2.65
C MET A 469 -20.02 0.36 1.36
N SER A 470 -19.38 0.23 0.19
CA SER A 470 -19.96 0.68 -1.08
C SER A 470 -21.21 -0.10 -1.50
N TYR A 471 -21.37 -1.34 -1.02
CA TYR A 471 -22.61 -2.11 -1.22
C TYR A 471 -23.86 -1.32 -0.80
N TYR A 472 -23.79 -0.51 0.26
CA TYR A 472 -24.91 0.32 0.74
C TYR A 472 -25.07 1.65 0.00
N PHE A 473 -24.11 2.03 -0.85
CA PHE A 473 -24.20 3.21 -1.73
C PHE A 473 -24.79 2.89 -3.10
N SER A 474 -24.86 1.61 -3.44
CA SER A 474 -25.47 1.08 -4.66
C SER A 474 -27.01 1.11 -4.61
N THR A 475 -27.67 0.55 -5.64
CA THR A 475 -29.14 0.40 -5.68
C THR A 475 -29.64 -0.89 -5.04
N LEU A 476 -28.76 -1.70 -4.44
CA LEU A 476 -29.13 -2.93 -3.74
C LEU A 476 -30.08 -2.64 -2.57
N THR A 477 -30.95 -3.59 -2.25
CA THR A 477 -31.68 -3.54 -0.97
C THR A 477 -30.69 -3.67 0.19
N LYS A 478 -31.11 -3.27 1.39
CA LYS A 478 -30.27 -3.38 2.58
C LYS A 478 -29.86 -4.84 2.85
N GLU A 479 -30.78 -5.76 2.61
CA GLU A 479 -30.60 -7.21 2.78
C GLU A 479 -29.58 -7.75 1.78
N GLN A 480 -29.71 -7.39 0.50
CA GLN A 480 -28.74 -7.74 -0.54
C GLN A 480 -27.35 -7.17 -0.25
N ALA A 481 -27.27 -5.87 0.05
CA ALA A 481 -26.01 -5.22 0.40
C ALA A 481 -25.34 -5.89 1.61
N THR A 482 -26.14 -6.29 2.62
CA THR A 482 -25.66 -7.06 3.76
C THR A 482 -25.11 -8.41 3.32
N LEU A 483 -25.84 -9.19 2.52
CA LEU A 483 -25.38 -10.50 2.07
C LEU A 483 -24.06 -10.41 1.27
N PHE A 484 -23.95 -9.47 0.34
CA PHE A 484 -22.73 -9.32 -0.46
C PHE A 484 -21.55 -8.85 0.38
N GLN A 485 -21.72 -7.83 1.23
CA GLN A 485 -20.66 -7.37 2.13
C GLN A 485 -20.14 -8.52 3.00
N ARG A 486 -21.05 -9.27 3.62
CA ARG A 486 -20.68 -10.36 4.55
C ARG A 486 -20.03 -11.52 3.81
N ASN A 487 -20.51 -11.85 2.61
CA ASN A 487 -19.90 -12.86 1.76
C ASN A 487 -18.46 -12.50 1.38
N SER A 488 -18.23 -11.27 0.91
CA SER A 488 -16.88 -10.80 0.56
C SER A 488 -15.94 -10.81 1.76
N SER A 489 -16.43 -10.41 2.94
CA SER A 489 -15.69 -10.51 4.21
C SER A 489 -15.32 -11.95 4.57
N VAL A 490 -16.25 -12.92 4.39
CA VAL A 490 -15.97 -14.34 4.63
C VAL A 490 -14.87 -14.84 3.69
N ILE A 491 -14.97 -14.61 2.39
CA ILE A 491 -13.98 -15.07 1.41
C ILE A 491 -12.57 -14.53 1.71
N LEU A 492 -12.44 -13.22 1.97
CA LEU A 492 -11.17 -12.63 2.37
C LEU A 492 -10.64 -13.22 3.69
N GLY A 493 -11.54 -13.51 4.64
CA GLY A 493 -11.18 -14.17 5.88
C GLY A 493 -10.67 -15.60 5.71
N LEU A 494 -11.22 -16.36 4.75
CA LEU A 494 -10.71 -17.69 4.42
C LEU A 494 -9.31 -17.62 3.84
N TYR A 495 -9.01 -16.66 2.96
CA TYR A 495 -7.66 -16.45 2.44
C TYR A 495 -6.67 -16.04 3.53
N ALA A 496 -7.08 -15.16 4.45
CA ALA A 496 -6.21 -14.76 5.56
C ALA A 496 -5.92 -15.92 6.53
N LEU A 497 -6.92 -16.76 6.83
CA LEU A 497 -6.74 -17.95 7.66
C LEU A 497 -5.88 -19.01 6.96
N ALA A 498 -6.05 -19.21 5.66
CA ALA A 498 -5.22 -20.12 4.87
C ALA A 498 -3.76 -19.67 4.85
N ASP A 499 -3.49 -18.37 4.63
CA ASP A 499 -2.14 -17.81 4.65
C ASP A 499 -1.45 -18.01 6.00
N MET A 500 -2.11 -17.67 7.11
CA MET A 500 -1.57 -17.95 8.45
C MET A 500 -1.40 -19.46 8.71
N GLY A 501 -2.36 -20.29 8.28
CA GLY A 501 -2.28 -21.74 8.40
C GLY A 501 -1.10 -22.33 7.64
N ILE A 502 -0.85 -21.88 6.42
CA ILE A 502 0.21 -22.35 5.53
C ILE A 502 1.58 -21.89 6.04
N HIS A 503 1.76 -20.60 6.29
CA HIS A 503 3.08 -20.03 6.61
C HIS A 503 3.50 -20.16 8.07
N TYR A 504 2.55 -20.27 9.00
CA TYR A 504 2.83 -20.35 10.44
C TYR A 504 2.56 -21.74 11.03
N ASP A 505 1.35 -22.27 10.83
CA ASP A 505 0.94 -23.55 11.42
C ASP A 505 1.49 -24.76 10.66
N GLY A 506 1.85 -24.56 9.39
CA GLY A 506 2.47 -25.55 8.53
C GLY A 506 1.48 -26.43 7.78
N TRP A 507 0.29 -25.89 7.48
CA TRP A 507 -0.68 -26.53 6.59
C TRP A 507 -0.02 -26.92 5.27
N LYS A 508 -0.30 -28.14 4.85
CA LYS A 508 -0.01 -28.61 3.49
C LYS A 508 -1.25 -28.44 2.63
N LEU A 509 -1.12 -28.66 1.31
CA LEU A 509 -2.25 -28.59 0.38
C LEU A 509 -3.48 -29.38 0.85
N ALA A 510 -3.28 -30.58 1.42
CA ALA A 510 -4.38 -31.38 1.94
C ALA A 510 -5.11 -30.74 3.15
N ASP A 511 -4.37 -30.02 4.01
CA ASP A 511 -4.96 -29.31 5.16
C ASP A 511 -5.74 -28.08 4.68
N ALA A 512 -5.19 -27.34 3.71
CA ALA A 512 -5.86 -26.21 3.06
C ALA A 512 -7.13 -26.66 2.34
N ALA A 513 -7.07 -27.77 1.58
CA ALA A 513 -8.24 -28.37 0.94
C ALA A 513 -9.31 -28.76 1.96
N ALA A 514 -8.93 -29.46 3.03
CA ALA A 514 -9.86 -29.81 4.10
C ALA A 514 -10.51 -28.56 4.71
N PHE A 515 -9.73 -27.48 4.92
CA PHE A 515 -10.25 -26.20 5.42
C PHE A 515 -11.27 -25.58 4.46
N PHE A 516 -10.93 -25.37 3.18
CA PHE A 516 -11.83 -24.77 2.19
C PHE A 516 -13.10 -25.60 1.96
N HIS A 517 -12.99 -26.94 1.97
CA HIS A 517 -14.13 -27.85 1.87
C HIS A 517 -15.14 -27.64 2.99
N THR A 518 -14.69 -27.28 4.22
CA THR A 518 -15.62 -26.99 5.34
C THR A 518 -16.51 -25.76 5.09
N TYR A 519 -16.12 -24.89 4.16
CA TYR A 519 -16.86 -23.69 3.76
C TYR A 519 -17.54 -23.84 2.38
N GLY A 520 -17.55 -25.05 1.81
CA GLY A 520 -18.24 -25.35 0.55
C GLY A 520 -17.48 -24.99 -0.72
N ILE A 521 -16.20 -24.59 -0.63
CA ILE A 521 -15.31 -24.46 -1.78
C ILE A 521 -14.70 -25.85 -2.01
N THR A 522 -15.15 -26.57 -3.05
CA THR A 522 -14.82 -27.99 -3.26
C THR A 522 -14.09 -28.28 -4.58
N ASP A 523 -13.74 -27.27 -5.36
CA ASP A 523 -12.93 -27.46 -6.57
C ASP A 523 -11.45 -27.54 -6.21
N ASP A 524 -10.89 -28.75 -6.22
CA ASP A 524 -9.51 -29.00 -5.78
C ASP A 524 -8.47 -28.26 -6.63
N ALA A 525 -8.73 -28.04 -7.92
CA ALA A 525 -7.85 -27.28 -8.80
C ALA A 525 -7.77 -25.79 -8.37
N THR A 526 -8.92 -25.16 -8.14
CA THR A 526 -8.97 -23.79 -7.61
C THR A 526 -8.27 -23.69 -6.24
N ILE A 527 -8.41 -24.70 -5.37
CA ILE A 527 -7.73 -24.69 -4.06
C ILE A 527 -6.21 -24.84 -4.20
N GLU A 528 -5.74 -25.68 -5.12
CA GLU A 528 -4.32 -25.81 -5.43
C GLU A 528 -3.74 -24.48 -5.94
N ASP A 529 -4.44 -23.79 -6.85
CA ASP A 529 -4.05 -22.47 -7.34
C ASP A 529 -3.97 -21.43 -6.20
N ILE A 530 -4.96 -21.41 -5.29
CA ILE A 530 -4.96 -20.53 -4.11
C ILE A 530 -3.77 -20.86 -3.18
N TYR A 531 -3.51 -22.14 -2.92
CA TYR A 531 -2.43 -22.60 -2.06
C TYR A 531 -1.05 -22.18 -2.61
N ASP A 532 -0.82 -22.40 -3.90
CA ASP A 532 0.43 -22.04 -4.57
C ASP A 532 0.64 -20.51 -4.61
N LEU A 533 -0.44 -19.75 -4.80
CA LEU A 533 -0.40 -18.29 -4.78
C LEU A 533 -0.06 -17.73 -3.40
N ILE A 534 -0.67 -18.29 -2.35
CA ILE A 534 -0.35 -17.93 -0.97
C ILE A 534 1.12 -18.22 -0.66
N ILE A 535 1.64 -19.39 -1.07
CA ILE A 535 3.06 -19.72 -0.85
C ILE A 535 3.98 -18.71 -1.55
N ALA A 536 3.64 -18.30 -2.76
CA ALA A 536 4.44 -17.40 -3.56
C ALA A 536 4.46 -15.95 -3.04
N ASP A 537 3.36 -15.49 -2.43
CA ASP A 537 3.18 -14.11 -1.97
C ASP A 537 2.72 -14.07 -0.49
N PRO A 538 3.59 -14.45 0.47
CA PRO A 538 3.24 -14.56 1.88
C PRO A 538 2.73 -13.24 2.48
N ALA A 539 1.67 -13.31 3.29
CA ALA A 539 1.03 -12.16 3.94
C ALA A 539 0.36 -11.15 2.99
N ASN A 540 0.35 -11.38 1.67
CA ASN A 540 -0.25 -10.45 0.72
C ASN A 540 -1.77 -10.30 0.94
N TYR A 541 -2.50 -11.37 1.27
CA TYR A 541 -3.94 -11.26 1.57
C TYR A 541 -4.23 -10.63 2.94
N LEU A 542 -3.26 -10.69 3.87
CA LEU A 542 -3.45 -10.22 5.23
C LEU A 542 -3.56 -8.70 5.28
N LYS A 543 -2.80 -7.94 4.49
CA LYS A 543 -2.91 -6.47 4.48
C LYS A 543 -4.33 -5.99 4.12
N TYR A 544 -5.04 -6.71 3.24
CA TYR A 544 -6.44 -6.42 2.92
C TYR A 544 -7.35 -6.76 4.09
N TYR A 545 -7.38 -8.04 4.49
CA TYR A 545 -8.38 -8.49 5.45
C TYR A 545 -8.07 -8.07 6.88
N ILE A 546 -6.85 -8.28 7.37
CA ILE A 546 -6.45 -7.83 8.71
C ILE A 546 -6.50 -6.31 8.80
N GLY A 547 -6.08 -5.60 7.75
CA GLY A 547 -6.25 -4.15 7.68
C GLY A 547 -7.71 -3.74 7.86
N TYR A 548 -8.63 -4.34 7.08
CA TYR A 548 -10.08 -4.14 7.22
C TYR A 548 -10.58 -4.44 8.64
N LEU A 549 -10.17 -5.56 9.26
CA LEU A 549 -10.55 -5.90 10.62
C LEU A 549 -10.05 -4.88 11.64
N GLU A 550 -8.81 -4.40 11.51
CA GLU A 550 -8.27 -3.38 12.41
C GLU A 550 -9.03 -2.03 12.26
N PHE A 551 -9.49 -1.65 11.07
CA PHE A 551 -10.41 -0.52 10.91
C PHE A 551 -11.75 -0.76 11.61
N LEU A 552 -12.30 -1.99 11.55
CA LEU A 552 -13.51 -2.34 12.30
C LEU A 552 -13.28 -2.27 13.81
N GLU A 553 -12.15 -2.77 14.31
CA GLU A 553 -11.80 -2.73 15.73
C GLU A 553 -11.61 -1.27 16.20
N LEU A 554 -10.83 -0.46 15.46
CA LEU A 554 -10.69 0.98 15.73
C LEU A 554 -12.03 1.70 15.80
N LYS A 555 -12.96 1.33 14.91
CA LYS A 555 -14.31 1.90 14.89
C LYS A 555 -15.11 1.48 16.12
N LYS A 556 -15.03 0.20 16.53
CA LYS A 556 -15.67 -0.28 17.78
C LYS A 556 -15.14 0.51 18.98
N ASP A 557 -13.81 0.67 19.08
CA ASP A 557 -13.19 1.47 20.14
C ASP A 557 -13.65 2.93 20.11
N ALA A 558 -13.83 3.51 18.92
CA ALA A 558 -14.32 4.88 18.77
C ALA A 558 -15.79 5.03 19.19
N VAL A 559 -16.65 4.08 18.83
CA VAL A 559 -18.05 4.04 19.29
C VAL A 559 -18.09 3.97 20.82
N ASP A 560 -17.29 3.09 21.42
CA ASP A 560 -17.28 2.88 22.87
C ASP A 560 -16.70 4.08 23.63
N LYS A 561 -15.63 4.71 23.12
CA LYS A 561 -14.95 5.80 23.82
C LYS A 561 -15.54 7.19 23.57
N TRP A 562 -16.14 7.42 22.40
CA TRP A 562 -16.70 8.73 22.05
C TRP A 562 -18.20 8.81 22.35
N GLU A 563 -18.87 7.67 22.56
CA GLU A 563 -20.27 7.56 22.96
C GLU A 563 -21.18 8.43 22.08
N ASP A 564 -21.96 9.34 22.68
CA ASP A 564 -22.89 10.24 21.99
C ASP A 564 -22.22 11.20 20.99
N ASN A 565 -20.90 11.39 21.07
CA ASN A 565 -20.18 12.22 20.11
C ASN A 565 -19.84 11.45 18.82
N PHE A 566 -19.90 10.12 18.82
CA PHE A 566 -19.50 9.33 17.66
C PHE A 566 -20.33 9.67 16.42
N THR A 567 -19.63 9.99 15.33
CA THR A 567 -20.21 10.02 13.99
C THR A 567 -19.24 9.38 13.01
N GLN A 568 -19.76 8.84 11.91
CA GLN A 568 -18.95 8.25 10.84
C GLN A 568 -17.94 9.26 10.29
N MET A 569 -18.37 10.50 10.07
CA MET A 569 -17.51 11.59 9.61
C MET A 569 -16.39 11.90 10.59
N GLN A 570 -16.66 11.97 11.90
CA GLN A 570 -15.61 12.20 12.88
C GLN A 570 -14.60 11.04 12.92
N PHE A 571 -15.08 9.79 12.85
CA PHE A 571 -14.20 8.63 12.83
C PHE A 571 -13.29 8.61 11.59
N HIS A 572 -13.88 8.73 10.40
CA HIS A 572 -13.10 8.77 9.15
C HIS A 572 -12.13 9.94 9.13
N LYS A 573 -12.55 11.12 9.60
CA LYS A 573 -11.65 12.28 9.71
C LYS A 573 -10.49 12.01 10.66
N ALA A 574 -10.75 11.47 11.85
CA ALA A 574 -9.70 11.22 12.84
C ALA A 574 -8.65 10.23 12.31
N VAL A 575 -9.07 9.17 11.62
CA VAL A 575 -8.15 8.20 11.03
C VAL A 575 -7.35 8.81 9.88
N LEU A 576 -8.02 9.50 8.95
CA LEU A 576 -7.36 10.12 7.80
C LEU A 576 -6.44 11.28 8.17
N ASP A 577 -6.72 12.00 9.26
CA ASP A 577 -5.86 13.05 9.82
C ASP A 577 -4.54 12.46 10.36
N VAL A 578 -4.56 11.22 10.86
CA VAL A 578 -3.33 10.51 11.22
C VAL A 578 -2.56 10.15 9.96
N GLY A 579 -3.22 9.61 8.93
CA GLY A 579 -2.57 9.15 7.70
C GLY A 579 -1.86 7.81 7.85
N PRO A 580 -1.07 7.39 6.85
CA PRO A 580 -0.39 6.09 6.84
C PRO A 580 0.49 5.88 8.07
N ALA A 581 0.19 4.81 8.81
CA ALA A 581 0.87 4.38 10.03
C ALA A 581 0.41 2.96 10.43
N SER A 582 1.09 2.34 11.40
CA SER A 582 0.60 1.12 12.04
C SER A 582 -0.64 1.40 12.90
N PHE A 583 -1.48 0.38 13.10
CA PHE A 583 -2.71 0.53 13.89
C PHE A 583 -2.46 0.88 15.36
N ASP A 584 -1.30 0.51 15.92
CA ASP A 584 -0.86 0.97 17.25
C ASP A 584 -0.68 2.49 17.30
N VAL A 585 -0.01 3.06 16.29
CA VAL A 585 0.22 4.49 16.20
C VAL A 585 -1.11 5.21 15.96
N ILE A 586 -1.94 4.71 15.04
CA ILE A 586 -3.28 5.29 14.79
C ILE A 586 -4.09 5.35 16.09
N ARG A 587 -4.19 4.22 16.79
CA ARG A 587 -4.91 4.12 18.07
C ARG A 587 -4.42 5.12 19.12
N ALA A 588 -3.10 5.33 19.21
CA ALA A 588 -2.49 6.27 20.16
C ALA A 588 -2.73 7.75 19.83
N TYR A 589 -3.08 8.08 18.59
CA TYR A 589 -3.40 9.45 18.17
C TYR A 589 -4.91 9.72 18.06
N LEU A 590 -5.72 8.66 18.05
CA LEU A 590 -7.18 8.71 18.11
C LEU A 590 -7.75 8.83 19.54
N PHE A 591 -7.09 8.18 20.51
CA PHE A 591 -7.54 8.06 21.90
C PHE A 591 -6.43 8.44 22.88
#